data_AF-A0A8S3XPD5-F1
#
_entry.id   AF-A0A8S3XPD5-F1
#
_cell.length_a   1.000
_cell.length_b   1.000
_cell.length_c   1.000
_cell.angle_alpha   90.00
_cell.angle_beta   90.00
_cell.angle_gamma   90.00
#
_symmetry.space_group_name_H-M   'P 1'
#
loop_
_entity.id
_entity.type
_entity.pdbx_description
1 polymer ?
#
loop_
_entity_poly.entity_id
_entity_poly.type
_entity_poly.pdbx_seq_one_letter_code
_entity_poly.pdbx_strand_id
1 'polypeptide(L)'
;MYSFLERTSAYVSLFRGMSRVSSAARCWRQATSARHAAAWRRAAAPAPRDLTAALRADAQRQVEWLTTVLKSETPLAELVRLYTDALLSLDPSPTKIMLANFKLCQTPAQGMALLTEIKGDIDELISCIRAVIDTPRTNKETLSPALMRELGRTVYAPLRELMPKYTEIQTQLFLANLNEQQLRQEDLLEHSKALLSVAERCEGWLSAAYSRARQIAGNAAMPFYSPAVEELTSAILSLISAHSRRIETNFLAAVTARKSTGVLSESFPAALALESAAAELLRVLASRQQIEKEEEGHKPEHPLLDLQSHLLEGESRKMAESRELASVAGLQRTREQLRGLARAILRNPVDVQLDTIPQLPVWHNNDALSTDLPDFALSPQEYITEIGQYLMTLPQHLEMHLPEKQAPWQFLSEVCTHTCEVYAEKILNIRNMDALGTKRCLTDIVYLSSVVEDLGTSVTPALKNLEKSLRAATPSQ
;
A
#
# COMPACT_ATOMS: atom_id res chain seq x y z
N MET A 1 -2.57 -64.19 -11.38
CA MET A 1 -1.82 -63.07 -10.77
C MET A 1 -0.55 -63.55 -10.04
N TYR A 2 -0.62 -64.63 -9.24
CA TYR A 2 0.55 -65.27 -8.59
C TYR A 2 1.69 -65.68 -9.56
N SER A 3 1.38 -66.34 -10.69
CA SER A 3 2.42 -66.79 -11.64
C SER A 3 3.19 -65.68 -12.37
N PHE A 4 2.63 -64.46 -12.45
CA PHE A 4 3.27 -63.31 -13.09
C PHE A 4 4.26 -62.61 -12.14
N LEU A 5 3.89 -62.52 -10.86
CA LEU A 5 4.75 -61.96 -9.81
C LEU A 5 5.98 -62.83 -9.58
N GLU A 6 5.81 -64.15 -9.54
CA GLU A 6 6.92 -65.12 -9.42
C GLU A 6 7.88 -65.06 -10.61
N ARG A 7 7.34 -65.00 -11.84
CA ARG A 7 8.17 -64.85 -13.05
C ARG A 7 8.94 -63.53 -13.06
N THR A 8 8.29 -62.43 -12.67
CA THR A 8 8.95 -61.11 -12.64
C THR A 8 10.04 -61.06 -11.57
N SER A 9 9.79 -61.65 -10.40
CA SER A 9 10.78 -61.81 -9.33
C SER A 9 11.99 -62.65 -9.79
N ALA A 10 11.76 -63.71 -10.58
CA ALA A 10 12.83 -64.53 -11.16
C ALA A 10 13.67 -63.77 -12.21
N TYR A 11 13.06 -62.91 -13.04
CA TYR A 11 13.84 -62.04 -13.94
C TYR A 11 14.64 -61.00 -13.18
N VAL A 12 14.05 -60.39 -12.15
CA VAL A 12 14.74 -59.40 -11.30
C VAL A 12 15.92 -60.02 -10.56
N SER A 13 15.81 -61.26 -10.09
CA SER A 13 16.93 -61.96 -9.44
C SER A 13 18.09 -62.23 -10.42
N LEU A 14 17.81 -62.52 -11.69
CA LEU A 14 18.82 -62.61 -12.76
C LEU A 14 19.49 -61.25 -13.02
N PHE A 15 18.73 -60.16 -13.14
CA PHE A 15 19.29 -58.81 -13.29
C PHE A 15 20.17 -58.40 -12.09
N ARG A 16 19.81 -58.85 -10.88
CA ARG A 16 20.61 -58.65 -9.67
C ARG A 16 21.91 -59.46 -9.69
N GLY A 17 21.86 -60.72 -10.13
CA GLY A 17 23.05 -61.56 -10.31
C GLY A 17 24.03 -61.01 -11.36
N MET A 18 23.54 -60.22 -12.32
CA MET A 18 24.36 -59.53 -13.33
C MET A 18 24.81 -58.12 -12.93
N SER A 19 24.57 -57.67 -11.69
CA SER A 19 24.85 -56.30 -11.23
C SER A 19 24.13 -55.19 -12.03
N ARG A 20 22.99 -55.49 -12.67
CA ARG A 20 22.21 -54.56 -13.52
C ARG A 20 20.90 -54.08 -12.86
N VAL A 21 20.88 -54.00 -11.53
CA VAL A 21 19.68 -53.62 -10.74
C VAL A 21 19.13 -52.24 -11.13
N SER A 22 20.00 -51.29 -11.45
CA SER A 22 19.64 -49.96 -11.94
C SER A 22 18.85 -49.99 -13.25
N SER A 23 19.13 -50.96 -14.13
CA SER A 23 18.40 -51.14 -15.38
C SER A 23 16.99 -51.68 -15.13
N ALA A 24 16.83 -52.62 -14.17
CA ALA A 24 15.53 -53.15 -13.79
C ALA A 24 14.63 -52.07 -13.17
N ALA A 25 15.18 -51.22 -12.28
CA ALA A 25 14.46 -50.08 -11.71
C ALA A 25 14.02 -49.09 -12.80
N ARG A 26 14.89 -48.77 -13.76
CA ARG A 26 14.56 -47.90 -14.90
C ARG A 26 13.44 -48.47 -15.79
N CYS A 27 13.49 -49.77 -16.10
CA CYS A 27 12.43 -50.43 -16.87
C CYS A 27 11.08 -50.37 -16.14
N TRP A 28 11.08 -50.60 -14.82
CA TRP A 28 9.87 -50.43 -14.00
C TRP A 28 9.36 -48.98 -14.05
N ARG A 29 10.24 -47.97 -13.87
CA ARG A 29 9.83 -46.55 -13.94
C ARG A 29 9.20 -46.23 -15.28
N GLN A 30 9.83 -46.62 -16.39
CA GLN A 30 9.31 -46.39 -17.74
C GLN A 30 7.94 -47.06 -17.97
N ALA A 31 7.78 -48.31 -17.57
CA ALA A 31 6.52 -49.03 -17.73
C ALA A 31 5.39 -48.40 -16.89
N THR A 32 5.67 -48.07 -15.63
CA THR A 32 4.70 -47.46 -14.72
C THR A 32 4.34 -46.05 -15.15
N SER A 33 5.31 -45.24 -15.56
CA SER A 33 5.11 -43.90 -16.13
C SER A 33 4.27 -43.94 -17.40
N ALA A 34 4.56 -44.86 -18.32
CA ALA A 34 3.80 -45.04 -19.56
C ALA A 34 2.33 -45.40 -19.29
N ARG A 35 2.06 -46.20 -18.25
CA ARG A 35 0.70 -46.55 -17.82
C ARG A 35 -0.07 -45.33 -17.31
N HIS A 36 0.55 -44.48 -16.48
CA HIS A 36 -0.07 -43.23 -16.03
C HIS A 36 -0.31 -42.26 -17.20
N ALA A 37 0.66 -42.12 -18.11
CA ALA A 37 0.51 -41.30 -19.31
C ALA A 37 -0.60 -41.81 -20.26
N ALA A 38 -0.77 -43.13 -20.40
CA ALA A 38 -1.84 -43.72 -21.18
C ALA A 38 -3.23 -43.56 -20.53
N ALA A 39 -3.31 -43.55 -19.19
CA ALA A 39 -4.55 -43.21 -18.48
C ALA A 39 -4.90 -41.73 -18.69
N TRP A 40 -3.91 -40.84 -18.56
CA TRP A 40 -4.05 -39.40 -18.80
C TRP A 40 -4.58 -39.08 -20.20
N ARG A 41 -3.99 -39.67 -21.25
CA ARG A 41 -4.43 -39.46 -22.64
C ARG A 41 -5.84 -39.97 -22.94
N ARG A 42 -6.34 -40.95 -22.16
CA ARG A 42 -7.68 -41.52 -22.35
C ARG A 42 -8.76 -40.74 -21.60
N ALA A 43 -8.40 -39.86 -20.67
CA ALA A 43 -9.35 -39.00 -20.00
C ALA A 43 -9.93 -37.98 -20.99
N ALA A 44 -11.26 -37.82 -21.01
CA ALA A 44 -11.93 -36.88 -21.91
C ALA A 44 -11.57 -35.41 -21.61
N ALA A 45 -11.32 -35.10 -20.34
CA ALA A 45 -10.87 -33.79 -19.85
C ALA A 45 -9.83 -34.02 -18.75
N PRO A 46 -8.54 -34.17 -19.10
CA PRO A 46 -7.51 -34.49 -18.10
C PRO A 46 -7.34 -33.34 -17.10
N ALA A 47 -7.54 -33.63 -15.81
CA ALA A 47 -7.34 -32.67 -14.72
C ALA A 47 -6.26 -33.15 -13.73
N PRO A 48 -5.46 -32.23 -13.14
CA PRO A 48 -4.44 -32.60 -12.16
C PRO A 48 -4.98 -33.43 -10.98
N ARG A 49 -6.21 -33.14 -10.52
CA ARG A 49 -6.92 -33.94 -9.50
C ARG A 49 -7.03 -35.43 -9.83
N ASP A 50 -7.27 -35.78 -11.10
CA ASP A 50 -7.42 -37.18 -11.53
C ASP A 50 -6.08 -37.92 -11.48
N LEU A 51 -5.01 -37.21 -11.85
CA LEU A 51 -3.66 -37.73 -11.71
C LEU A 51 -3.30 -37.95 -10.25
N THR A 52 -3.61 -36.98 -9.37
CA THR A 52 -3.39 -37.10 -7.93
C THR A 52 -4.11 -38.32 -7.36
N ALA A 53 -5.37 -38.55 -7.73
CA ALA A 53 -6.13 -39.73 -7.32
C ALA A 53 -5.50 -41.03 -7.82
N ALA A 54 -5.07 -41.08 -9.08
CA ALA A 54 -4.41 -42.26 -9.66
C ALA A 54 -3.06 -42.57 -8.99
N LEU A 55 -2.25 -41.56 -8.71
CA LEU A 55 -0.97 -41.71 -8.02
C LEU A 55 -1.18 -42.16 -6.57
N ARG A 56 -2.17 -41.59 -5.87
CA ARG A 56 -2.55 -41.96 -4.50
C ARG A 56 -2.95 -43.44 -4.41
N ALA A 57 -3.82 -43.90 -5.32
CA ALA A 57 -4.34 -45.27 -5.31
C ALA A 57 -3.24 -46.33 -5.52
N ASP A 58 -2.19 -46.00 -6.27
CA ASP A 58 -1.09 -46.92 -6.57
C ASP A 58 0.14 -46.75 -5.68
N ALA A 59 0.22 -45.68 -4.87
CA ALA A 59 1.42 -45.32 -4.12
C ALA A 59 1.93 -46.44 -3.19
N GLN A 60 1.05 -47.00 -2.33
CA GLN A 60 1.43 -48.07 -1.41
C GLN A 60 1.86 -49.34 -2.16
N ARG A 61 1.15 -49.68 -3.25
CA ARG A 61 1.50 -50.84 -4.09
C ARG A 61 2.86 -50.67 -4.75
N GLN A 62 3.19 -49.46 -5.22
CA GLN A 62 4.51 -49.20 -5.82
C GLN A 62 5.63 -49.32 -4.79
N VAL A 63 5.43 -48.82 -3.56
CA VAL A 63 6.41 -48.98 -2.47
C VAL A 63 6.60 -50.45 -2.11
N GLU A 64 5.51 -51.21 -1.99
CA GLU A 64 5.56 -52.65 -1.73
C GLU A 64 6.30 -53.39 -2.85
N TRP A 65 6.01 -53.07 -4.12
CA TRP A 65 6.66 -53.68 -5.27
C TRP A 65 8.16 -53.38 -5.34
N LEU A 66 8.55 -52.14 -5.05
CA LEU A 66 9.95 -51.72 -4.95
C LEU A 66 10.70 -52.46 -3.84
N THR A 67 10.02 -52.70 -2.71
CA THR A 67 10.62 -53.34 -1.53
C THR A 67 10.69 -54.86 -1.67
N THR A 68 9.63 -55.49 -2.16
CA THR A 68 9.47 -56.95 -2.16
C THR A 68 9.96 -57.61 -3.45
N VAL A 69 9.65 -57.00 -4.61
CA VAL A 69 9.97 -57.56 -5.94
C VAL A 69 11.33 -57.06 -6.41
N LEU A 70 11.52 -55.74 -6.48
CA LEU A 70 12.81 -55.16 -6.90
C LEU A 70 13.90 -55.25 -5.83
N LYS A 71 13.51 -55.39 -4.56
CA LYS A 71 14.44 -55.33 -3.41
C LYS A 71 15.36 -54.10 -3.49
N SER A 72 14.77 -52.96 -3.85
CA SER A 72 15.47 -51.68 -4.00
C SER A 72 16.05 -51.25 -2.66
N GLU A 73 17.28 -50.73 -2.67
CA GLU A 73 17.91 -50.13 -1.50
C GLU A 73 17.33 -48.74 -1.19
N THR A 74 16.78 -48.06 -2.22
CA THR A 74 16.23 -46.70 -2.13
C THR A 74 14.82 -46.63 -2.73
N PRO A 75 13.82 -47.34 -2.17
CA PRO A 75 12.46 -47.35 -2.70
C PRO A 75 11.82 -45.96 -2.77
N LEU A 76 12.07 -45.05 -1.82
CA LEU A 76 11.48 -43.72 -1.83
C LEU A 76 12.08 -42.83 -2.93
N ALA A 77 13.40 -42.87 -3.11
CA ALA A 77 14.06 -42.13 -4.19
C ALA A 77 13.56 -42.60 -5.57
N GLU A 78 13.34 -43.90 -5.73
CA GLU A 78 12.80 -44.50 -6.95
C GLU A 78 11.34 -44.09 -7.20
N LEU A 79 10.52 -44.00 -6.15
CA LEU A 79 9.16 -43.51 -6.24
C LEU A 79 9.10 -42.03 -6.61
N VAL A 80 9.94 -41.19 -6.02
CA VAL A 80 10.00 -39.75 -6.33
C VAL A 80 10.45 -39.52 -7.78
N ARG A 81 11.44 -40.30 -8.26
CA ARG A 81 11.83 -40.30 -9.68
C ARG A 81 10.67 -40.71 -10.59
N LEU A 82 9.94 -41.78 -10.23
CA LEU A 82 8.76 -42.19 -10.99
C LEU A 82 7.72 -41.06 -11.09
N TYR A 83 7.40 -40.37 -9.99
CA TYR A 83 6.44 -39.26 -10.02
C TYR A 83 6.92 -38.09 -10.87
N THR A 84 8.22 -37.78 -10.79
CA THR A 84 8.84 -36.74 -11.60
C THR A 84 8.79 -37.10 -13.09
N ASP A 85 9.23 -38.31 -13.45
CA ASP A 85 9.19 -38.84 -14.83
C ASP A 85 7.75 -38.89 -15.36
N ALA A 86 6.80 -39.34 -14.52
CA ALA A 86 5.38 -39.43 -14.87
C ALA A 86 4.83 -38.04 -15.24
N LEU A 87 5.00 -37.04 -14.39
CA LEU A 87 4.55 -35.66 -14.63
C LEU A 87 5.18 -35.05 -15.88
N LEU A 88 6.48 -35.28 -16.12
CA LEU A 88 7.19 -34.78 -17.30
C LEU A 88 6.76 -35.48 -18.60
N SER A 89 6.29 -36.72 -18.52
CA SER A 89 5.88 -37.53 -19.68
C SER A 89 4.43 -37.33 -20.13
N LEU A 90 3.63 -36.54 -19.38
CA LEU A 90 2.22 -36.29 -19.71
C LEU A 90 2.08 -35.41 -20.95
N ASP A 91 1.21 -35.85 -21.87
CA ASP A 91 0.85 -35.10 -23.07
C ASP A 91 -0.67 -35.14 -23.28
N PRO A 92 -1.38 -33.99 -23.31
CA PRO A 92 -0.85 -32.65 -23.07
C PRO A 92 -0.35 -32.48 -21.63
N SER A 93 0.76 -31.75 -21.44
CA SER A 93 1.33 -31.48 -20.11
C SER A 93 0.34 -30.68 -19.22
N PRO A 94 0.33 -30.87 -17.89
CA PRO A 94 -0.54 -30.10 -16.98
C PRO A 94 -0.45 -28.59 -17.18
N THR A 95 0.75 -28.06 -17.38
CA THR A 95 0.98 -26.63 -17.68
C THR A 95 0.20 -26.15 -18.91
N LYS A 96 0.25 -26.88 -20.02
CA LYS A 96 -0.47 -26.54 -21.27
C LYS A 96 -1.99 -26.51 -21.05
N ILE A 97 -2.53 -27.46 -20.30
CA ILE A 97 -3.97 -27.51 -19.98
C ILE A 97 -4.35 -26.29 -19.13
N MET A 98 -3.59 -26.00 -18.07
CA MET A 98 -3.89 -24.88 -17.20
C MET A 98 -3.77 -23.53 -17.92
N LEU A 99 -2.79 -23.37 -18.82
CA LEU A 99 -2.69 -22.20 -19.70
C LEU A 99 -3.87 -22.08 -20.66
N ALA A 100 -4.37 -23.19 -21.20
CA ALA A 100 -5.56 -23.19 -22.05
C ALA A 100 -6.81 -22.79 -21.26
N ASN A 101 -6.99 -23.35 -20.06
CA ASN A 101 -8.09 -22.99 -19.16
C ASN A 101 -8.04 -21.52 -18.76
N PHE A 102 -6.85 -20.99 -18.47
CA PHE A 102 -6.66 -19.59 -18.14
C PHE A 102 -7.08 -18.66 -19.29
N LYS A 103 -6.83 -19.03 -20.55
CA LYS A 103 -7.28 -18.27 -21.72
C LYS A 103 -8.80 -18.23 -21.88
N LEU A 104 -9.53 -19.16 -21.24
CA LEU A 104 -10.99 -19.17 -21.26
C LEU A 104 -11.59 -18.26 -20.17
N CYS A 105 -10.79 -17.78 -19.21
CA CYS A 105 -11.25 -16.84 -18.20
C CYS A 105 -11.62 -15.50 -18.85
N GLN A 106 -12.86 -15.06 -18.63
CA GLN A 106 -13.38 -13.80 -19.17
C GLN A 106 -13.23 -12.62 -18.19
N THR A 107 -13.09 -12.93 -16.90
CA THR A 107 -12.98 -11.92 -15.84
C THR A 107 -11.74 -12.16 -14.99
N PRO A 108 -11.15 -11.10 -14.40
CA PRO A 108 -10.02 -11.23 -13.49
C PRO A 108 -10.36 -12.11 -12.26
N ALA A 109 -11.61 -12.08 -11.79
CA ALA A 109 -12.07 -12.94 -10.70
C ALA A 109 -12.01 -14.43 -11.06
N GLN A 110 -12.38 -14.80 -12.29
CA GLN A 110 -12.24 -16.18 -12.77
C GLN A 110 -10.77 -16.60 -12.87
N GLY A 111 -9.90 -15.71 -13.36
CA GLY A 111 -8.46 -15.97 -13.41
C GLY A 111 -7.85 -16.21 -12.02
N MET A 112 -8.25 -15.42 -11.02
CA MET A 112 -7.84 -15.64 -9.62
C MET A 112 -8.36 -16.95 -9.03
N ALA A 113 -9.62 -17.29 -9.31
CA ALA A 113 -10.21 -18.54 -8.85
C ALA A 113 -9.45 -19.74 -9.42
N LEU A 114 -9.09 -19.69 -10.71
CA LEU A 114 -8.29 -20.73 -11.35
C LEU A 114 -6.89 -20.86 -10.73
N LEU A 115 -6.19 -19.76 -10.44
CA LEU A 115 -4.89 -19.82 -9.75
C LEU A 115 -5.01 -20.48 -8.36
N THR A 116 -6.09 -20.18 -7.64
CA THR A 116 -6.37 -20.74 -6.32
C THR A 116 -6.68 -22.24 -6.42
N GLU A 117 -7.46 -22.65 -7.43
CA GLU A 117 -7.76 -24.06 -7.71
C GLU A 117 -6.49 -24.84 -8.08
N ILE A 118 -5.64 -24.30 -8.96
CA ILE A 118 -4.36 -24.92 -9.34
C ILE A 118 -3.48 -25.13 -8.12
N LYS A 119 -3.39 -24.15 -7.22
CA LYS A 119 -2.65 -24.30 -5.97
C LYS A 119 -3.24 -25.39 -5.08
N GLY A 120 -4.57 -25.46 -4.96
CA GLY A 120 -5.26 -26.51 -4.20
C GLY A 120 -4.97 -27.91 -4.74
N ASP A 121 -5.04 -28.10 -6.06
CA ASP A 121 -4.70 -29.36 -6.74
C ASP A 121 -3.24 -29.76 -6.48
N ILE A 122 -2.31 -28.80 -6.52
CA ILE A 122 -0.89 -29.02 -6.21
C ILE A 122 -0.70 -29.40 -4.75
N ASP A 123 -1.38 -28.73 -3.81
CA ASP A 123 -1.28 -29.04 -2.38
C ASP A 123 -1.80 -30.44 -2.07
N GLU A 124 -2.89 -30.86 -2.74
CA GLU A 124 -3.40 -32.21 -2.61
C GLU A 124 -2.39 -33.25 -3.12
N LEU A 125 -1.73 -32.98 -4.25
CA LEU A 125 -0.68 -33.84 -4.78
C LEU A 125 0.53 -33.92 -3.83
N ILE A 126 0.98 -32.79 -3.29
CA ILE A 126 2.10 -32.75 -2.35
C ILE A 126 1.75 -33.48 -1.06
N SER A 127 0.53 -33.31 -0.55
CA SER A 127 0.03 -34.04 0.61
C SER A 127 0.06 -35.55 0.39
N CYS A 128 -0.36 -36.03 -0.79
CA CYS A 128 -0.24 -37.44 -1.16
C CYS A 128 1.20 -37.93 -1.14
N ILE A 129 2.11 -37.19 -1.77
CA ILE A 129 3.52 -37.57 -1.87
C ILE A 129 4.15 -37.61 -0.47
N ARG A 130 3.88 -36.59 0.36
CA ARG A 130 4.36 -36.51 1.74
C ARG A 130 3.83 -37.63 2.61
N ALA A 131 2.53 -37.95 2.54
CA ALA A 131 1.95 -39.05 3.29
C ALA A 131 2.70 -40.36 3.03
N VAL A 132 3.15 -40.59 1.80
CA VAL A 132 3.95 -41.76 1.45
C VAL A 132 5.40 -41.61 1.93
N ILE A 133 6.06 -40.49 1.71
CA ILE A 133 7.47 -40.28 2.11
C ILE A 133 7.62 -40.37 3.64
N ASP A 134 6.75 -39.69 4.38
CA ASP A 134 6.82 -39.51 5.83
C ASP A 134 6.28 -40.74 6.60
N THR A 135 5.73 -41.75 5.90
CA THR A 135 5.29 -43.01 6.54
C THR A 135 6.49 -43.68 7.23
N PRO A 136 6.41 -44.00 8.54
CA PRO A 136 7.48 -44.68 9.26
C PRO A 136 7.82 -46.03 8.63
N ARG A 137 9.11 -46.27 8.35
CA ARG A 137 9.60 -47.51 7.75
C ARG A 137 10.83 -48.03 8.48
N THR A 138 11.07 -49.33 8.35
CA THR A 138 12.26 -50.01 8.87
C THR A 138 13.54 -49.52 8.20
N ASN A 139 13.48 -49.20 6.90
CA ASN A 139 14.56 -48.53 6.19
C ASN A 139 14.54 -47.02 6.49
N LYS A 140 15.59 -46.51 7.14
CA LYS A 140 15.82 -45.08 7.37
C LYS A 140 16.38 -44.39 6.12
N GLU A 141 15.67 -44.48 4.99
CA GLU A 141 16.08 -43.86 3.74
C GLU A 141 15.94 -42.33 3.84
N THR A 142 17.02 -41.59 3.59
CA THR A 142 17.02 -40.13 3.52
C THR A 142 17.01 -39.66 2.08
N LEU A 143 15.99 -38.90 1.68
CA LEU A 143 15.86 -38.36 0.33
C LEU A 143 16.83 -37.19 0.10
N SER A 144 17.52 -37.19 -1.04
CA SER A 144 18.45 -36.11 -1.37
C SER A 144 17.71 -34.78 -1.62
N PRO A 145 18.25 -33.62 -1.18
CA PRO A 145 17.63 -32.32 -1.43
C PRO A 145 17.47 -31.97 -2.92
N ALA A 146 18.40 -32.45 -3.77
CA ALA A 146 18.34 -32.23 -5.22
C ALA A 146 17.12 -32.91 -5.85
N LEU A 147 16.85 -34.17 -5.48
CA LEU A 147 15.71 -34.93 -5.96
C LEU A 147 14.38 -34.29 -5.54
N MET A 148 14.29 -33.83 -4.29
CA MET A 148 13.10 -33.15 -3.77
C MET A 148 12.86 -31.82 -4.48
N ARG A 149 13.95 -31.09 -4.82
CA ARG A 149 13.86 -29.85 -5.58
C ARG A 149 13.39 -30.07 -7.01
N GLU A 150 13.87 -31.13 -7.65
CA GLU A 150 13.44 -31.49 -9.02
C GLU A 150 11.95 -31.82 -9.05
N LEU A 151 11.49 -32.68 -8.12
CA LEU A 151 10.06 -32.99 -7.98
C LEU A 151 9.24 -31.72 -7.71
N GLY A 152 9.67 -30.88 -6.76
CA GLY A 152 8.99 -29.62 -6.43
C GLY A 152 8.85 -28.71 -7.64
N ARG A 153 9.93 -28.52 -8.41
CA ARG A 153 9.90 -27.72 -9.65
C ARG A 153 8.94 -28.29 -10.69
N THR A 154 8.87 -29.61 -10.85
CA THR A 154 7.96 -30.24 -11.80
C THR A 154 6.50 -30.12 -11.35
N VAL A 155 6.23 -30.32 -10.06
CA VAL A 155 4.87 -30.21 -9.48
C VAL A 155 4.35 -28.77 -9.56
N TYR A 156 5.18 -27.78 -9.24
CA TYR A 156 4.82 -26.36 -9.28
C TYR A 156 4.93 -25.73 -10.68
N ALA A 157 5.35 -26.46 -11.72
CA ALA A 157 5.54 -25.91 -13.06
C ALA A 157 4.30 -25.20 -13.61
N PRO A 158 3.06 -25.73 -13.51
CA PRO A 158 1.88 -25.03 -14.01
C PRO A 158 1.63 -23.69 -13.31
N LEU A 159 1.84 -23.66 -11.99
CA LEU A 159 1.66 -22.45 -11.20
C LEU A 159 2.74 -21.43 -11.52
N ARG A 160 4.01 -21.85 -11.60
CA ARG A 160 5.16 -20.99 -11.93
C ARG A 160 4.95 -20.24 -13.24
N GLU A 161 4.48 -20.91 -14.28
CA GLU A 161 4.23 -20.29 -15.59
C GLU A 161 3.06 -19.29 -15.57
N LEU A 162 2.10 -19.48 -14.66
CA LEU A 162 0.93 -18.60 -14.51
C LEU A 162 1.15 -17.47 -13.50
N MET A 163 2.18 -17.56 -12.63
CA MET A 163 2.44 -16.53 -11.62
C MET A 163 2.65 -15.12 -12.19
N PRO A 164 3.34 -14.90 -13.33
CA PRO A 164 3.42 -13.56 -13.92
C PRO A 164 2.05 -12.94 -14.26
N LYS A 165 1.02 -13.77 -14.50
CA LYS A 165 -0.35 -13.31 -14.75
C LYS A 165 -1.08 -12.87 -13.49
N TYR A 166 -0.65 -13.31 -12.31
CA TYR A 166 -1.23 -12.88 -11.04
C TYR A 166 -1.17 -11.35 -10.89
N THR A 167 -0.01 -10.74 -11.18
CA THR A 167 0.17 -9.29 -11.04
C THR A 167 -0.79 -8.51 -11.93
N GLU A 168 -0.94 -8.92 -13.19
CA GLU A 168 -1.87 -8.32 -14.14
C GLU A 168 -3.31 -8.39 -13.63
N ILE A 169 -3.76 -9.57 -13.20
CA ILE A 169 -5.11 -9.79 -12.69
C ILE A 169 -5.36 -9.00 -11.39
N GLN A 170 -4.42 -9.05 -10.44
CA GLN A 170 -4.57 -8.38 -9.14
C GLN A 170 -4.60 -6.86 -9.32
N THR A 171 -3.81 -6.32 -10.25
CA THR A 171 -3.87 -4.91 -10.66
C THR A 171 -5.24 -4.55 -11.20
N GLN A 172 -5.80 -5.34 -12.12
CA GLN A 172 -7.15 -5.10 -12.67
C GLN A 172 -8.23 -5.12 -11.58
N LEU A 173 -8.15 -6.05 -10.61
CA LEU A 173 -9.07 -6.09 -9.48
C LEU A 173 -8.97 -4.84 -8.60
N PHE A 174 -7.75 -4.38 -8.32
CA PHE A 174 -7.54 -3.15 -7.56
C PHE A 174 -8.07 -1.92 -8.28
N LEU A 175 -7.78 -1.76 -9.57
CA LEU A 175 -8.25 -0.63 -10.36
C LEU A 175 -9.77 -0.66 -10.56
N ALA A 176 -10.38 -1.83 -10.62
CA ALA A 176 -11.85 -1.96 -10.66
C ALA A 176 -12.51 -1.37 -9.39
N ASN A 177 -11.88 -1.49 -8.22
CA ASN A 177 -12.36 -0.88 -6.98
C ASN A 177 -12.34 0.65 -7.01
N LEU A 178 -11.54 1.26 -7.90
CA LEU A 178 -11.48 2.71 -8.07
C LEU A 178 -12.49 3.24 -9.10
N ASN A 179 -13.25 2.39 -9.79
CA ASN A 179 -14.24 2.82 -10.77
C ASN A 179 -15.61 3.09 -10.13
N GLU A 180 -15.62 3.86 -9.05
CA GLU A 180 -16.83 4.19 -8.30
C GLU A 180 -17.42 5.53 -8.74
N GLN A 181 -18.76 5.62 -8.77
CA GLN A 181 -19.44 6.90 -9.04
C GLN A 181 -19.09 7.97 -8.01
N GLN A 182 -18.78 7.58 -6.77
CA GLN A 182 -18.37 8.49 -5.69
C GLN A 182 -17.06 9.23 -5.98
N LEU A 183 -16.22 8.72 -6.90
CA LEU A 183 -15.01 9.41 -7.35
C LEU A 183 -15.27 10.40 -8.50
N ARG A 184 -16.53 10.62 -8.88
CA ARG A 184 -16.93 11.57 -9.93
C ARG A 184 -17.66 12.80 -9.37
N GLN A 185 -17.50 13.07 -8.07
CA GLN A 185 -18.14 14.21 -7.40
C GLN A 185 -17.59 15.54 -7.92
N GLU A 186 -18.48 16.50 -8.18
CA GLU A 186 -18.13 17.86 -8.54
C GLU A 186 -17.77 18.70 -7.31
N ASP A 187 -18.41 18.46 -6.16
CA ASP A 187 -18.09 19.17 -4.92
C ASP A 187 -16.68 18.81 -4.43
N LEU A 188 -15.91 19.81 -3.99
CA LEU A 188 -14.51 19.62 -3.61
C LEU A 188 -14.38 18.78 -2.34
N LEU A 189 -15.23 19.02 -1.35
CA LEU A 189 -15.17 18.37 -0.05
C LEU A 189 -15.66 16.92 -0.16
N GLU A 190 -16.79 16.70 -0.85
CA GLU A 190 -17.33 15.35 -1.05
C GLU A 190 -16.39 14.47 -1.88
N HIS A 191 -15.68 15.04 -2.87
CA HIS A 191 -14.64 14.30 -3.57
C HIS A 191 -13.45 13.94 -2.66
N SER A 192 -13.01 14.86 -1.80
CA SER A 192 -11.96 14.57 -0.81
C SER A 192 -12.37 13.48 0.19
N LYS A 193 -13.62 13.51 0.67
CA LYS A 193 -14.18 12.47 1.56
C LYS A 193 -14.30 11.12 0.85
N ALA A 194 -14.67 11.10 -0.43
CA ALA A 194 -14.70 9.87 -1.21
C ALA A 194 -13.29 9.25 -1.33
N LEU A 195 -12.26 10.06 -1.58
CA LEU A 195 -10.87 9.60 -1.59
C LEU A 195 -10.39 9.12 -0.22
N LEU A 196 -10.80 9.76 0.87
CA LEU A 196 -10.54 9.28 2.23
C LEU A 196 -11.17 7.90 2.46
N SER A 197 -12.43 7.72 2.08
CA SER A 197 -13.11 6.41 2.19
C SER A 197 -12.45 5.33 1.34
N VAL A 198 -11.91 5.67 0.17
CA VAL A 198 -11.07 4.76 -0.63
C VAL A 198 -9.80 4.37 0.14
N ALA A 199 -9.10 5.33 0.74
CA ALA A 199 -7.89 5.09 1.53
C ALA A 199 -8.15 4.16 2.73
N GLU A 200 -9.25 4.37 3.46
CA GLU A 200 -9.66 3.50 4.59
C GLU A 200 -9.94 2.07 4.12
N ARG A 201 -10.63 1.91 2.98
CA ARG A 201 -10.94 0.58 2.42
C ARG A 201 -9.72 -0.15 1.86
N CYS A 202 -8.64 0.58 1.53
CA CYS A 202 -7.40 -0.05 1.07
C CYS A 202 -6.83 -1.03 2.11
N GLU A 203 -7.08 -0.83 3.41
CA GLU A 203 -6.64 -1.79 4.44
C GLU A 203 -7.22 -3.19 4.18
N GLY A 204 -8.54 -3.26 3.95
CA GLY A 204 -9.24 -4.50 3.63
C GLY A 204 -8.83 -5.07 2.27
N TRP A 205 -8.69 -4.23 1.25
CA TRP A 205 -8.29 -4.68 -0.10
C TRP A 205 -6.88 -5.26 -0.12
N LEU A 206 -5.92 -4.57 0.49
CA LEU A 206 -4.53 -5.01 0.56
C LEU A 206 -4.38 -6.28 1.40
N SER A 207 -5.05 -6.35 2.56
CA SER A 207 -5.07 -7.53 3.43
C SER A 207 -5.64 -8.77 2.71
N ALA A 208 -6.79 -8.63 2.05
CA ALA A 208 -7.41 -9.73 1.31
C ALA A 208 -6.55 -10.17 0.11
N ALA A 209 -5.97 -9.23 -0.62
CA ALA A 209 -5.10 -9.52 -1.75
C ALA A 209 -3.80 -10.21 -1.31
N TYR A 210 -3.17 -9.75 -0.23
CA TYR A 210 -1.97 -10.35 0.34
C TYR A 210 -2.24 -11.76 0.88
N SER A 211 -3.34 -11.96 1.61
CA SER A 211 -3.77 -13.28 2.08
C SER A 211 -3.96 -14.26 0.91
N ARG A 212 -4.60 -13.81 -0.18
CA ARG A 212 -4.73 -14.61 -1.40
C ARG A 212 -3.38 -14.88 -2.08
N ALA A 213 -2.50 -13.88 -2.13
CA ALA A 213 -1.14 -14.04 -2.66
C ALA A 213 -0.36 -15.11 -1.86
N ARG A 214 -0.48 -15.08 -0.53
CA ARG A 214 0.10 -16.06 0.40
C ARG A 214 -0.51 -17.45 0.22
N GLN A 215 -1.82 -17.54 0.02
CA GLN A 215 -2.48 -18.80 -0.27
C GLN A 215 -1.91 -19.45 -1.54
N ILE A 216 -1.69 -18.66 -2.60
CA ILE A 216 -1.23 -19.14 -3.92
C ILE A 216 0.27 -19.40 -3.92
N ALA A 217 1.09 -18.45 -3.47
CA ALA A 217 2.55 -18.45 -3.66
C ALA A 217 3.35 -18.50 -2.34
N GLY A 218 2.70 -18.49 -1.17
CA GLY A 218 3.33 -18.56 0.15
C GLY A 218 4.45 -17.55 0.35
N ASN A 219 5.66 -18.00 0.71
CA ASN A 219 6.81 -17.12 0.91
C ASN A 219 7.36 -16.51 -0.40
N ALA A 220 6.88 -16.94 -1.56
CA ALA A 220 7.22 -16.38 -2.87
C ALA A 220 6.20 -15.32 -3.35
N ALA A 221 5.23 -14.91 -2.52
CA ALA A 221 4.14 -14.03 -2.93
C ALA A 221 4.59 -12.59 -3.29
N MET A 222 5.58 -12.06 -2.57
CA MET A 222 5.92 -10.62 -2.63
C MET A 222 6.32 -10.11 -4.02
N PRO A 223 7.18 -10.80 -4.81
CA PRO A 223 7.53 -10.35 -6.17
C PRO A 223 6.34 -10.17 -7.12
N PHE A 224 5.24 -10.89 -6.88
CA PHE A 224 4.04 -10.82 -7.72
C PHE A 224 2.99 -9.86 -7.15
N TYR A 225 2.94 -9.72 -5.83
CA TYR A 225 2.01 -8.85 -5.11
C TYR A 225 2.45 -7.39 -5.11
N SER A 226 3.71 -7.11 -4.79
CA SER A 226 4.23 -5.75 -4.62
C SER A 226 4.04 -4.85 -5.84
N PRO A 227 4.23 -5.30 -7.10
CA PRO A 227 4.00 -4.45 -8.26
C PRO A 227 2.52 -4.06 -8.43
N ALA A 228 1.58 -4.94 -8.06
CA ALA A 228 0.15 -4.62 -8.09
C ALA A 228 -0.23 -3.58 -7.01
N VAL A 229 0.44 -3.62 -5.85
CA VAL A 229 0.30 -2.60 -4.80
C VAL A 229 0.86 -1.25 -5.25
N GLU A 230 2.02 -1.24 -5.91
CA GLU A 230 2.61 -0.03 -6.48
C GLU A 230 1.65 0.62 -7.48
N GLU A 231 1.05 -0.17 -8.36
CA GLU A 231 0.12 0.35 -9.37
C GLU A 231 -1.16 0.93 -8.76
N LEU A 232 -1.74 0.25 -7.74
CA LEU A 232 -2.88 0.77 -6.98
C LEU A 232 -2.51 2.10 -6.28
N THR A 233 -1.37 2.13 -5.62
CA THR A 233 -0.91 3.29 -4.86
C THR A 233 -0.62 4.47 -5.80
N SER A 234 0.00 4.20 -6.95
CA SER A 234 0.24 5.18 -8.02
C SER A 234 -1.07 5.74 -8.58
N ALA A 235 -2.08 4.89 -8.82
CA ALA A 235 -3.39 5.33 -9.29
C ALA A 235 -4.09 6.25 -8.26
N ILE A 236 -4.08 5.89 -6.98
CA ILE A 236 -4.65 6.74 -5.92
C ILE A 236 -3.85 8.05 -5.78
N LEU A 237 -2.52 7.99 -5.80
CA LEU A 237 -1.66 9.18 -5.81
C LEU A 237 -2.01 10.13 -6.96
N SER A 238 -2.26 9.59 -8.16
CA SER A 238 -2.67 10.39 -9.32
C SER A 238 -4.01 11.09 -9.08
N LEU A 239 -4.99 10.39 -8.50
CA LEU A 239 -6.29 10.97 -8.14
C LEU A 239 -6.15 12.08 -7.10
N ILE A 240 -5.40 11.82 -6.02
CA ILE A 240 -5.12 12.80 -4.96
C ILE A 240 -4.40 14.02 -5.54
N SER A 241 -3.38 13.81 -6.38
CA SER A 241 -2.60 14.91 -6.98
C SER A 241 -3.45 15.75 -7.94
N ALA A 242 -4.33 15.11 -8.72
CA ALA A 242 -5.24 15.82 -9.61
C ALA A 242 -6.25 16.67 -8.82
N HIS A 243 -6.83 16.10 -7.75
CA HIS A 243 -7.77 16.82 -6.89
C HIS A 243 -7.09 17.95 -6.10
N SER A 244 -5.86 17.74 -5.62
CA SER A 244 -5.04 18.78 -4.98
C SER A 244 -4.90 20.01 -5.87
N ARG A 245 -4.56 19.82 -7.15
CA ARG A 245 -4.45 20.93 -8.12
C ARG A 245 -5.79 21.63 -8.34
N ARG A 246 -6.88 20.89 -8.32
CA ARG A 246 -8.24 21.44 -8.47
C ARG A 246 -8.63 22.33 -7.30
N ILE A 247 -8.34 21.90 -6.06
CA ILE A 247 -8.54 22.69 -4.85
C ILE A 247 -7.67 23.96 -4.91
N GLU A 248 -6.39 23.82 -5.25
CA GLU A 248 -5.46 24.94 -5.36
C GLU A 248 -5.92 25.96 -6.41
N THR A 249 -6.37 25.48 -7.58
CA THR A 249 -6.91 26.36 -8.65
C THR A 249 -8.14 27.12 -8.18
N ASN A 250 -9.06 26.48 -7.45
CA ASN A 250 -10.25 27.13 -6.90
C ASN A 250 -9.87 28.22 -5.88
N PHE A 251 -8.96 27.90 -4.97
CA PHE A 251 -8.42 28.83 -4.00
C PHE A 251 -7.79 30.06 -4.67
N LEU A 252 -6.86 29.85 -5.61
CA LEU A 252 -6.18 30.94 -6.32
C LEU A 252 -7.14 31.80 -7.16
N ALA A 253 -8.17 31.20 -7.77
CA ALA A 253 -9.20 31.94 -8.49
C ALA A 253 -9.98 32.87 -7.55
N ALA A 254 -10.30 32.41 -6.35
CA ALA A 254 -11.00 33.22 -5.35
C ALA A 254 -10.12 34.35 -4.78
N VAL A 255 -8.83 34.07 -4.54
CA VAL A 255 -7.83 35.08 -4.16
C VAL A 255 -7.70 36.16 -5.24
N THR A 256 -7.60 35.77 -6.51
CA THR A 256 -7.52 36.69 -7.66
C THR A 256 -8.78 37.56 -7.78
N ALA A 257 -9.95 37.00 -7.45
CA ALA A 257 -11.21 37.74 -7.39
C ALA A 257 -11.33 38.66 -6.15
N ARG A 258 -10.27 38.80 -5.35
CA ARG A 258 -10.22 39.54 -4.08
C ARG A 258 -11.28 39.11 -3.07
N LYS A 259 -11.70 37.84 -3.13
CA LYS A 259 -12.59 37.27 -2.12
C LYS A 259 -11.72 36.76 -0.97
N SER A 260 -12.04 37.17 0.25
CA SER A 260 -11.45 36.56 1.44
C SER A 260 -11.89 35.10 1.53
N THR A 261 -10.96 34.18 1.26
CA THR A 261 -11.16 32.73 1.37
C THR A 261 -10.37 32.22 2.55
N GLY A 262 -11.08 31.81 3.59
CA GLY A 262 -10.51 31.34 4.84
C GLY A 262 -11.03 29.97 5.25
N VAL A 263 -11.17 29.79 6.56
CA VAL A 263 -11.68 28.56 7.18
C VAL A 263 -13.09 28.16 6.71
N LEU A 264 -13.90 29.14 6.32
CA LEU A 264 -15.27 28.97 5.82
C LEU A 264 -15.35 28.64 4.32
N SER A 265 -14.23 28.68 3.59
CA SER A 265 -14.22 28.36 2.17
C SER A 265 -14.36 26.86 1.95
N GLU A 266 -14.94 26.44 0.82
CA GLU A 266 -15.03 25.02 0.44
C GLU A 266 -13.64 24.39 0.23
N SER A 267 -12.62 25.20 -0.10
CA SER A 267 -11.25 24.73 -0.34
C SER A 267 -10.56 24.26 0.94
N PHE A 268 -10.83 24.86 2.10
CA PHE A 268 -10.17 24.51 3.35
C PHE A 268 -10.52 23.09 3.85
N PRO A 269 -11.79 22.73 4.11
CA PRO A 269 -12.13 21.39 4.55
C PRO A 269 -11.83 20.35 3.47
N ALA A 270 -11.92 20.72 2.18
CA ALA A 270 -11.53 19.83 1.09
C ALA A 270 -10.02 19.51 1.12
N ALA A 271 -9.16 20.50 1.35
CA ALA A 271 -7.70 20.29 1.46
C ALA A 271 -7.34 19.42 2.67
N LEU A 272 -7.96 19.66 3.83
CA LEU A 272 -7.75 18.85 5.04
C LEU A 272 -8.22 17.41 4.89
N ALA A 273 -9.41 17.19 4.34
CA ALA A 273 -9.93 15.84 4.10
C ALA A 273 -9.04 15.07 3.11
N LEU A 274 -8.49 15.75 2.10
CA LEU A 274 -7.58 15.13 1.13
C LEU A 274 -6.20 14.84 1.73
N GLU A 275 -5.69 15.73 2.59
CA GLU A 275 -4.46 15.47 3.37
C GLU A 275 -4.66 14.24 4.27
N SER A 276 -5.80 14.15 4.95
CA SER A 276 -6.17 13.00 5.77
C SER A 276 -6.24 11.71 4.94
N ALA A 277 -6.76 11.75 3.72
CA ALA A 277 -6.77 10.60 2.81
C ALA A 277 -5.35 10.12 2.46
N ALA A 278 -4.44 11.05 2.15
CA ALA A 278 -3.04 10.72 1.87
C ALA A 278 -2.32 10.17 3.13
N ALA A 279 -2.57 10.76 4.30
CA ALA A 279 -2.01 10.31 5.57
C ALA A 279 -2.50 8.90 5.94
N GLU A 280 -3.79 8.63 5.73
CA GLU A 280 -4.40 7.33 6.00
C GLU A 280 -3.85 6.25 5.08
N LEU A 281 -3.71 6.53 3.78
CA LEU A 281 -3.09 5.59 2.84
C LEU A 281 -1.64 5.27 3.21
N LEU A 282 -0.86 6.28 3.62
CA LEU A 282 0.52 6.08 4.11
C LEU A 282 0.54 5.21 5.38
N ARG A 283 -0.40 5.42 6.31
CA ARG A 283 -0.55 4.60 7.54
C ARG A 283 -0.83 3.15 7.18
N VAL A 284 -1.79 2.91 6.28
CA VAL A 284 -2.17 1.57 5.82
C VAL A 284 -1.00 0.85 5.13
N LEU A 285 -0.26 1.54 4.25
CA LEU A 285 0.90 0.95 3.59
C LEU A 285 2.02 0.61 4.58
N ALA A 286 2.30 1.50 5.53
CA ALA A 286 3.31 1.26 6.56
C ALA A 286 2.95 0.10 7.49
N SER A 287 1.69 0.01 7.94
CA SER A 287 1.21 -1.09 8.78
C SER A 287 1.28 -2.42 8.03
N ARG A 288 0.90 -2.42 6.75
CA ARG A 288 0.99 -3.61 5.89
C ARG A 288 2.41 -4.09 5.68
N GLN A 289 3.33 -3.17 5.39
CA GLN A 289 4.73 -3.50 5.20
C GLN A 289 5.34 -4.15 6.45
N GLN A 290 4.93 -3.72 7.66
CA GLN A 290 5.41 -4.31 8.90
C GLN A 290 4.93 -5.77 9.07
N ILE A 291 3.63 -6.01 8.86
CA ILE A 291 3.05 -7.36 8.99
C ILE A 291 3.67 -8.31 7.95
N GLU A 292 3.88 -7.84 6.71
CA GLU A 292 4.50 -8.64 5.64
C GLU A 292 5.92 -9.07 6.00
N LYS A 293 6.73 -8.19 6.60
CA LYS A 293 8.08 -8.50 7.05
C LYS A 293 8.10 -9.57 8.16
N GLU A 294 7.13 -9.52 9.07
CA GLU A 294 7.02 -10.49 10.17
C GLU A 294 6.64 -11.90 9.65
N GLU A 295 5.72 -11.98 8.69
CA GLU A 295 5.27 -13.24 8.13
C GLU A 295 6.30 -13.94 7.24
N GLU A 296 7.21 -13.19 6.62
CA GLU A 296 8.28 -13.74 5.75
C GLU A 296 9.35 -14.54 6.50
N GLY A 297 9.54 -14.31 7.80
CA GLY A 297 10.59 -14.95 8.59
C GLY A 297 10.43 -16.46 8.81
N HIS A 298 9.29 -17.05 8.44
CA HIS A 298 9.00 -18.46 8.69
C HIS A 298 9.66 -19.37 7.65
N LYS A 299 10.65 -20.18 8.08
CA LYS A 299 11.25 -21.21 7.24
C LYS A 299 10.24 -22.32 6.94
N PRO A 300 10.22 -22.86 5.70
CA PRO A 300 9.32 -23.95 5.36
C PRO A 300 9.66 -25.22 6.16
N GLU A 301 8.65 -25.89 6.69
CA GLU A 301 8.80 -27.13 7.46
C GLU A 301 9.35 -28.30 6.61
N HIS A 302 9.13 -28.25 5.29
CA HIS A 302 9.49 -29.32 4.37
C HIS A 302 10.04 -28.77 3.04
N PRO A 303 11.06 -29.38 2.41
CA PRO A 303 11.65 -28.89 1.15
C PRO A 303 10.67 -28.75 -0.02
N LEU A 304 9.62 -29.58 -0.08
CA LEU A 304 8.55 -29.44 -1.10
C LEU A 304 7.67 -28.21 -0.88
N LEU A 305 7.65 -27.64 0.33
CA LEU A 305 6.87 -26.44 0.64
C LEU A 305 7.68 -25.15 0.46
N ASP A 306 8.95 -25.25 0.06
CA ASP A 306 9.80 -24.11 -0.22
C ASP A 306 9.45 -23.46 -1.57
N LEU A 307 8.32 -22.74 -1.59
CA LEU A 307 7.77 -22.08 -2.78
C LEU A 307 8.74 -21.05 -3.37
N GLN A 308 9.54 -20.37 -2.54
CA GLN A 308 10.59 -19.48 -3.01
C GLN A 308 11.61 -20.20 -3.91
N SER A 309 11.93 -21.45 -3.59
CA SER A 309 12.86 -22.25 -4.39
C SER A 309 12.26 -22.78 -5.70
N HIS A 310 10.94 -22.99 -5.72
CA HIS A 310 10.21 -23.63 -6.83
C HIS A 310 9.58 -22.63 -7.81
N LEU A 311 9.10 -21.49 -7.32
CA LEU A 311 8.40 -20.47 -8.11
C LEU A 311 9.30 -19.32 -8.58
N LEU A 312 10.34 -18.96 -7.82
CA LEU A 312 11.21 -17.82 -8.17
C LEU A 312 12.50 -18.25 -8.86
N GLU A 313 12.85 -17.49 -9.90
CA GLU A 313 14.15 -17.53 -10.56
C GLU A 313 15.18 -16.62 -9.87
N GLY A 314 16.47 -16.76 -10.21
CA GLY A 314 17.57 -16.15 -9.47
C GLY A 314 17.54 -14.62 -9.38
N GLU A 315 17.05 -13.94 -10.42
CA GLU A 315 16.92 -12.46 -10.44
C GLU A 315 15.72 -11.98 -9.63
N SER A 316 14.60 -12.71 -9.70
CA SER A 316 13.37 -12.42 -8.95
C SER A 316 13.58 -12.51 -7.43
N ARG A 317 14.53 -13.33 -6.98
CA ARG A 317 14.93 -13.41 -5.56
C ARG A 317 15.65 -12.16 -5.06
N LYS A 318 16.47 -11.52 -5.90
CA LYS A 318 17.20 -10.29 -5.56
C LYS A 318 16.28 -9.05 -5.57
N MET A 319 15.37 -8.98 -6.55
CA MET A 319 14.36 -7.91 -6.59
C MET A 319 13.40 -7.96 -5.40
N ALA A 320 13.19 -9.14 -4.81
CA ALA A 320 12.43 -9.29 -3.58
C ALA A 320 13.08 -8.60 -2.36
N GLU A 321 14.33 -8.14 -2.44
CA GLU A 321 15.06 -7.57 -1.29
C GLU A 321 15.07 -6.02 -1.29
N SER A 322 14.87 -5.36 -2.44
CA SER A 322 14.84 -3.89 -2.59
C SER A 322 13.40 -3.40 -2.84
N ARG A 323 12.68 -3.02 -1.78
CA ARG A 323 11.19 -2.96 -1.75
C ARG A 323 10.56 -1.58 -1.51
N GLU A 324 11.26 -0.47 -1.75
CA GLU A 324 10.63 0.84 -1.55
C GLU A 324 9.70 1.17 -2.72
N LEU A 325 8.41 1.28 -2.42
CA LEU A 325 7.37 1.72 -3.34
C LEU A 325 7.61 3.20 -3.71
N ALA A 326 7.88 3.49 -4.98
CA ALA A 326 8.18 4.86 -5.43
C ALA A 326 6.98 5.80 -5.19
N SER A 327 5.77 5.26 -5.32
CA SER A 327 4.50 5.93 -5.03
C SER A 327 4.39 6.46 -3.59
N VAL A 328 5.02 5.81 -2.60
CA VAL A 328 5.02 6.25 -1.18
C VAL A 328 5.73 7.59 -1.03
N ALA A 329 6.88 7.77 -1.66
CA ALA A 329 7.61 9.04 -1.64
C ALA A 329 6.83 10.15 -2.37
N GLY A 330 6.01 9.79 -3.37
CA GLY A 330 5.08 10.70 -4.02
C GLY A 330 3.96 11.15 -3.07
N LEU A 331 3.31 10.20 -2.39
CA LEU A 331 2.25 10.47 -1.41
C LEU A 331 2.71 11.37 -0.27
N GLN A 332 3.92 11.12 0.28
CA GLN A 332 4.50 11.97 1.32
C GLN A 332 4.66 13.43 0.87
N ARG A 333 5.14 13.64 -0.36
CA ARG A 333 5.29 14.98 -0.94
C ARG A 333 3.94 15.67 -1.13
N THR A 334 2.97 14.98 -1.73
CA THR A 334 1.62 15.53 -1.95
C THR A 334 0.92 15.85 -0.63
N ARG A 335 1.08 15.01 0.40
CA ARG A 335 0.56 15.26 1.75
C ARG A 335 1.11 16.57 2.34
N GLU A 336 2.43 16.79 2.26
CA GLU A 336 3.02 18.04 2.77
C GLU A 336 2.56 19.25 1.96
N GLN A 337 2.41 19.12 0.64
CA GLN A 337 1.84 20.17 -0.20
C GLN A 337 0.41 20.52 0.19
N LEU A 338 -0.44 19.52 0.45
CA LEU A 338 -1.82 19.73 0.91
C LEU A 338 -1.88 20.40 2.28
N ARG A 339 -1.00 20.00 3.20
CA ARG A 339 -0.86 20.67 4.49
C ARG A 339 -0.44 22.13 4.31
N GLY A 340 0.50 22.40 3.41
CA GLY A 340 0.89 23.75 3.00
C GLY A 340 -0.27 24.57 2.43
N LEU A 341 -1.07 23.98 1.54
CA LEU A 341 -2.23 24.60 0.94
C LEU A 341 -3.30 24.95 1.99
N ALA A 342 -3.61 24.03 2.91
CA ALA A 342 -4.55 24.28 4.00
C ALA A 342 -4.11 25.47 4.87
N ARG A 343 -2.80 25.58 5.17
CA ARG A 343 -2.23 26.73 5.89
C ARG A 343 -2.36 28.02 5.09
N ALA A 344 -2.06 28.00 3.79
CA ALA A 344 -2.20 29.18 2.93
C ALA A 344 -3.66 29.66 2.88
N ILE A 345 -4.63 28.74 2.80
CA ILE A 345 -6.06 29.08 2.83
C ILE A 345 -6.43 29.74 4.16
N LEU A 346 -5.97 29.23 5.30
CA LEU A 346 -6.25 29.84 6.61
C LEU A 346 -5.63 31.23 6.79
N ARG A 347 -4.47 31.49 6.18
CA ARG A 347 -3.77 32.77 6.31
C ARG A 347 -4.35 33.85 5.42
N ASN A 348 -4.97 33.48 4.30
CA ASN A 348 -5.44 34.42 3.29
C ASN A 348 -6.37 35.54 3.81
N PRO A 349 -7.36 35.32 4.71
CA PRO A 349 -8.16 36.41 5.26
C PRO A 349 -7.32 37.45 6.02
N VAL A 350 -6.29 36.99 6.73
CA VAL A 350 -5.34 37.86 7.43
C VAL A 350 -4.47 38.61 6.42
N ASP A 351 -3.89 37.90 5.45
CA ASP A 351 -3.00 38.50 4.45
C ASP A 351 -3.73 39.59 3.64
N VAL A 352 -4.96 39.34 3.20
CA VAL A 352 -5.79 40.32 2.46
C VAL A 352 -6.03 41.59 3.26
N GLN A 353 -6.30 41.47 4.56
CA GLN A 353 -6.52 42.63 5.43
C GLN A 353 -5.21 43.38 5.70
N LEU A 354 -4.14 42.66 6.04
CA LEU A 354 -2.84 43.23 6.35
C LEU A 354 -2.16 43.91 5.15
N ASP A 355 -2.43 43.45 3.91
CA ASP A 355 -1.90 44.05 2.68
C ASP A 355 -2.36 45.49 2.46
N THR A 356 -3.50 45.89 3.04
CA THR A 356 -4.03 47.26 2.91
C THR A 356 -3.33 48.27 3.84
N ILE A 357 -2.72 47.79 4.93
CA ILE A 357 -2.16 48.61 6.01
C ILE A 357 -1.24 49.71 5.51
N PRO A 358 -0.22 49.45 4.66
CA PRO A 358 0.75 50.48 4.30
C PRO A 358 0.15 51.68 3.58
N GLN A 359 -1.07 51.57 3.04
CA GLN A 359 -1.74 52.61 2.25
C GLN A 359 -2.88 53.30 3.00
N LEU A 360 -3.17 52.94 4.27
CA LEU A 360 -4.29 53.54 4.99
C LEU A 360 -4.03 55.03 5.29
N PRO A 361 -5.01 55.92 5.05
CA PRO A 361 -4.84 57.35 5.29
C PRO A 361 -4.71 57.70 6.77
N VAL A 362 -5.16 56.80 7.66
CA VAL A 362 -5.18 56.94 9.13
C VAL A 362 -3.80 57.21 9.76
N TRP A 363 -2.72 56.93 9.02
CA TRP A 363 -1.34 57.10 9.48
C TRP A 363 -0.80 58.52 9.36
N HIS A 364 -1.40 59.36 8.49
CA HIS A 364 -0.85 60.69 8.14
C HIS A 364 -1.92 61.78 7.96
N ASN A 365 -3.16 61.41 7.66
CA ASN A 365 -4.22 62.35 7.32
C ASN A 365 -5.21 62.41 8.48
N ASN A 366 -4.85 63.19 9.50
CA ASN A 366 -5.63 63.36 10.70
C ASN A 366 -6.49 64.62 10.65
N ASP A 367 -7.78 64.47 10.93
CA ASP A 367 -8.66 65.61 11.16
C ASP A 367 -8.20 66.39 12.39
N ALA A 368 -8.30 67.72 12.35
CA ALA A 368 -7.90 68.60 13.46
C ALA A 368 -8.63 68.32 14.78
N LEU A 369 -9.82 67.71 14.72
CA LEU A 369 -10.56 67.25 15.90
C LEU A 369 -9.98 65.96 16.50
N SER A 370 -9.24 65.18 15.70
CA SER A 370 -8.68 63.90 16.11
C SER A 370 -7.37 64.02 16.88
N THR A 371 -6.66 65.15 16.78
CA THR A 371 -5.35 65.36 17.41
C THR A 371 -5.43 65.75 18.88
N ASP A 372 -6.58 66.27 19.33
CA ASP A 372 -6.81 66.74 20.71
C ASP A 372 -7.52 65.69 21.59
N LEU A 373 -7.75 64.47 21.09
CA LEU A 373 -8.38 63.40 21.87
C LEU A 373 -7.39 62.78 22.87
N PRO A 374 -7.84 62.50 24.11
CA PRO A 374 -7.04 61.77 25.08
C PRO A 374 -6.70 60.35 24.59
N ASP A 375 -5.55 59.82 25.01
CA ASP A 375 -5.08 58.49 24.59
C ASP A 375 -6.06 57.35 24.93
N PHE A 376 -6.84 57.49 26.00
CA PHE A 376 -7.86 56.50 26.38
C PHE A 376 -9.08 56.47 25.44
N ALA A 377 -9.24 57.48 24.58
CA ALA A 377 -10.33 57.55 23.61
C ALA A 377 -9.99 56.85 22.28
N LEU A 378 -8.76 56.34 22.13
CA LEU A 378 -8.34 55.60 20.93
C LEU A 378 -8.86 54.16 20.99
N SER A 379 -9.71 53.80 20.05
CA SER A 379 -10.13 52.42 19.82
C SER A 379 -9.24 51.72 18.78
N PRO A 380 -9.11 50.38 18.84
CA PRO A 380 -8.47 49.62 17.78
C PRO A 380 -9.18 49.87 16.44
N GLN A 381 -8.41 49.90 15.36
CA GLN A 381 -8.90 50.15 14.01
C GLN A 381 -9.68 48.93 13.46
N GLU A 382 -10.58 49.18 12.51
CA GLU A 382 -11.47 48.15 11.95
C GLU A 382 -10.69 46.93 11.43
N TYR A 383 -9.65 47.15 10.62
CA TYR A 383 -8.84 46.07 10.02
C TYR A 383 -8.28 45.10 11.08
N ILE A 384 -7.82 45.61 12.23
CA ILE A 384 -7.23 44.74 13.27
C ILE A 384 -8.31 44.05 14.08
N THR A 385 -9.46 44.71 14.30
CA THR A 385 -10.60 44.07 14.97
C THR A 385 -11.22 42.95 14.14
N GLU A 386 -11.27 43.09 12.81
CA GLU A 386 -11.72 42.02 11.92
C GLU A 386 -10.78 40.82 11.93
N ILE A 387 -9.46 41.05 11.94
CA ILE A 387 -8.46 39.99 12.12
C ILE A 387 -8.64 39.31 13.47
N GLY A 388 -8.78 40.09 14.55
CA GLY A 388 -8.99 39.55 15.90
C GLY A 388 -10.24 38.68 15.98
N GLN A 389 -11.35 39.15 15.41
CA GLN A 389 -12.58 38.38 15.33
C GLN A 389 -12.39 37.09 14.53
N TYR A 390 -11.73 37.15 13.37
CA TYR A 390 -11.43 35.95 12.58
C TYR A 390 -10.62 34.93 13.37
N LEU A 391 -9.52 35.34 14.01
CA LEU A 391 -8.69 34.46 14.84
C LEU A 391 -9.49 33.81 15.98
N MET A 392 -10.39 34.57 16.62
CA MET A 392 -11.25 34.06 17.70
C MET A 392 -12.27 33.02 17.22
N THR A 393 -12.63 33.02 15.94
CA THR A 393 -13.51 31.98 15.36
C THR A 393 -12.76 30.71 14.94
N LEU A 394 -11.45 30.77 14.74
CA LEU A 394 -10.67 29.63 14.22
C LEU A 394 -10.76 28.38 15.09
N PRO A 395 -10.65 28.42 16.44
CA PRO A 395 -10.70 27.21 17.27
C PRO A 395 -11.94 26.36 17.00
N GLN A 396 -13.13 26.97 16.99
CA GLN A 396 -14.40 26.28 16.77
C GLN A 396 -14.47 25.60 15.39
N HIS A 397 -13.97 26.26 14.34
CA HIS A 397 -13.99 25.70 12.99
C HIS A 397 -12.91 24.63 12.78
N LEU A 398 -11.75 24.79 13.41
CA LEU A 398 -10.69 23.79 13.37
C LEU A 398 -11.12 22.51 14.09
N GLU A 399 -11.77 22.61 15.26
CA GLU A 399 -12.33 21.46 15.99
C GLU A 399 -13.40 20.71 15.18
N MET A 400 -14.17 21.41 14.34
CA MET A 400 -15.17 20.77 13.47
C MET A 400 -14.53 19.87 12.40
N HIS A 401 -13.34 20.22 11.92
CA HIS A 401 -12.70 19.56 10.78
C HIS A 401 -11.53 18.66 11.16
N LEU A 402 -10.88 18.91 12.30
CA LEU A 402 -9.68 18.22 12.76
C LEU A 402 -9.99 17.48 14.07
N PRO A 403 -9.88 16.13 14.13
CA PRO A 403 -9.90 15.43 15.41
C PRO A 403 -8.70 15.87 16.27
N GLU A 404 -8.82 15.77 17.61
CA GLU A 404 -7.75 16.19 18.57
C GLU A 404 -6.36 15.64 18.20
N LYS A 405 -6.30 14.44 17.61
CA LYS A 405 -5.06 13.79 17.15
C LYS A 405 -4.33 14.55 16.03
N GLN A 406 -5.03 15.37 15.25
CA GLN A 406 -4.47 16.19 14.17
C GLN A 406 -4.03 17.59 14.66
N ALA A 407 -4.06 17.81 15.98
CA ALA A 407 -3.59 19.01 16.67
C ALA A 407 -4.14 20.32 16.08
N PRO A 408 -5.45 20.60 16.24
CA PRO A 408 -6.07 21.89 15.86
C PRO A 408 -5.27 23.11 16.34
N TRP A 409 -4.72 23.01 17.55
CA TRP A 409 -3.87 24.01 18.18
C TRP A 409 -2.59 24.34 17.41
N GLN A 410 -2.03 23.39 16.65
CA GLN A 410 -0.86 23.68 15.80
C GLN A 410 -1.21 24.65 14.67
N PHE A 411 -2.34 24.40 13.97
CA PHE A 411 -2.80 25.30 12.92
C PHE A 411 -3.13 26.69 13.49
N LEU A 412 -3.81 26.74 14.64
CA LEU A 412 -4.13 28.01 15.32
C LEU A 412 -2.86 28.79 15.68
N SER A 413 -1.89 28.12 16.32
CA SER A 413 -0.62 28.72 16.72
C SER A 413 0.18 29.23 15.52
N GLU A 414 0.23 28.47 14.44
CA GLU A 414 0.90 28.88 13.20
C GLU A 414 0.24 30.10 12.55
N VAL A 415 -1.10 30.17 12.52
CA VAL A 415 -1.81 31.34 11.98
C VAL A 415 -1.58 32.56 12.87
N CYS A 416 -1.68 32.44 14.20
CA CYS A 416 -1.41 33.55 15.11
C CYS A 416 0.03 34.07 15.02
N THR A 417 1.00 33.15 14.89
CA THR A 417 2.42 33.48 14.69
C THR A 417 2.62 34.25 13.38
N HIS A 418 2.05 33.73 12.28
CA HIS A 418 2.08 34.37 10.96
C HIS A 418 1.45 35.76 10.98
N THR A 419 0.28 35.92 11.60
CA THR A 419 -0.39 37.22 11.77
C THR A 419 0.53 38.23 12.46
N CYS A 420 1.18 37.86 13.56
CA CYS A 420 2.09 38.74 14.28
C CYS A 420 3.30 39.15 13.44
N GLU A 421 3.90 38.20 12.72
CA GLU A 421 5.07 38.43 11.87
C GLU A 421 4.76 39.34 10.69
N VAL A 422 3.69 39.04 9.94
CA VAL A 422 3.27 39.86 8.80
C VAL A 422 2.82 41.23 9.27
N TYR A 423 2.10 41.34 10.38
CA TYR A 423 1.68 42.65 10.88
C TYR A 423 2.88 43.53 11.23
N ALA A 424 3.90 42.98 11.90
CA ALA A 424 5.14 43.69 12.16
C ALA A 424 5.83 44.15 10.86
N GLU A 425 5.88 43.29 9.84
CA GLU A 425 6.44 43.64 8.52
C GLU A 425 5.64 44.76 7.83
N LYS A 426 4.30 44.70 7.84
CA LYS A 426 3.46 45.71 7.19
C LYS A 426 3.54 47.08 7.87
N ILE A 427 3.65 47.12 9.20
CA ILE A 427 3.87 48.37 9.94
C ILE A 427 5.18 49.04 9.51
N LEU A 428 6.26 48.27 9.36
CA LEU A 428 7.55 48.79 8.92
C LEU A 428 7.51 49.40 7.49
N ASN A 429 6.51 49.04 6.70
CA ASN A 429 6.30 49.56 5.34
C ASN A 429 5.42 50.83 5.27
N ILE A 430 4.87 51.30 6.40
CA ILE A 430 4.09 52.54 6.46
C ILE A 430 5.02 53.74 6.24
N ARG A 431 4.63 54.67 5.35
CA ARG A 431 5.46 55.83 4.96
C ARG A 431 4.96 57.13 5.58
N ASN A 432 5.75 57.78 6.42
CA ASN A 432 5.48 59.10 7.06
C ASN A 432 4.58 59.08 8.31
N MET A 433 4.56 57.98 9.07
CA MET A 433 3.64 57.82 10.22
C MET A 433 3.77 58.97 11.21
N ASP A 434 2.66 59.67 11.48
CA ASP A 434 2.66 60.80 12.40
C ASP A 434 2.46 60.35 13.87
N ALA A 435 2.48 61.30 14.80
CA ALA A 435 2.42 61.00 16.23
C ALA A 435 1.10 60.31 16.63
N LEU A 436 -0.03 60.72 16.05
CA LEU A 436 -1.32 60.10 16.33
C LEU A 436 -1.44 58.72 15.65
N GLY A 437 -0.92 58.57 14.44
CA GLY A 437 -0.80 57.29 13.74
C GLY A 437 0.03 56.29 14.54
N THR A 438 1.12 56.75 15.17
CA THR A 438 1.96 55.93 16.07
C THR A 438 1.17 55.46 17.29
N LYS A 439 0.39 56.36 17.93
CA LYS A 439 -0.48 56.00 19.06
C LYS A 439 -1.56 54.99 18.65
N ARG A 440 -2.22 55.18 17.50
CA ARG A 440 -3.20 54.23 16.95
C ARG A 440 -2.58 52.86 16.67
N CYS A 441 -1.40 52.83 16.05
CA CYS A 441 -0.66 51.59 15.80
C CYS A 441 -0.33 50.86 17.11
N LEU A 442 0.08 51.58 18.17
CA LEU A 442 0.29 50.98 19.49
C LEU A 442 -0.99 50.38 20.08
N THR A 443 -2.13 51.08 19.97
CA THR A 443 -3.43 50.54 20.39
C THR A 443 -3.79 49.26 19.64
N ASP A 444 -3.57 49.22 18.33
CA ASP A 444 -3.82 48.06 17.48
C ASP A 444 -2.91 46.86 17.86
N ILE A 445 -1.62 47.11 18.12
CA ILE A 445 -0.66 46.08 18.58
C ILE A 445 -1.09 45.50 19.93
N VAL A 446 -1.52 46.34 20.88
CA VAL A 446 -2.00 45.88 22.19
C VAL A 446 -3.24 45.01 22.04
N TYR A 447 -4.18 45.41 21.20
CA TYR A 447 -5.38 44.63 20.92
C TYR A 447 -5.06 43.26 20.30
N LEU A 448 -4.23 43.21 19.26
CA LEU A 448 -3.82 41.94 18.65
C LEU A 448 -3.09 41.05 19.66
N SER A 449 -2.24 41.66 20.50
CA SER A 449 -1.52 40.94 21.55
C SER A 449 -2.46 40.26 22.53
N SER A 450 -3.51 40.96 23.00
CA SER A 450 -4.52 40.36 23.87
C SER A 450 -5.26 39.22 23.20
N VAL A 451 -5.65 39.36 21.92
CA VAL A 451 -6.35 38.29 21.19
C VAL A 451 -5.50 37.03 21.06
N VAL A 452 -4.22 37.20 20.71
CA VAL A 452 -3.27 36.09 20.55
C VAL A 452 -3.01 35.38 21.88
N GLU A 453 -2.92 36.13 22.98
CA GLU A 453 -2.76 35.60 24.34
C GLU A 453 -4.02 34.89 24.84
N ASP A 454 -5.21 35.42 24.57
CA ASP A 454 -6.50 34.81 24.90
C ASP A 454 -6.70 33.46 24.17
N LEU A 455 -6.14 33.33 22.97
CA LEU A 455 -6.11 32.09 22.19
C LEU A 455 -5.07 31.07 22.69
N GLY A 456 -4.36 31.36 23.78
CA GLY A 456 -3.34 30.48 24.37
C GLY A 456 -2.03 30.45 23.59
N THR A 457 -1.80 31.43 22.71
CA THR A 457 -0.57 31.57 21.93
C THR A 457 0.25 32.76 22.43
N SER A 458 1.46 32.97 21.89
CA SER A 458 2.33 34.07 22.33
C SER A 458 2.69 35.01 21.19
N VAL A 459 2.67 36.31 21.47
CA VAL A 459 3.11 37.33 20.52
C VAL A 459 4.58 37.15 20.14
N THR A 460 4.88 37.26 18.85
CA THR A 460 6.22 37.01 18.32
C THR A 460 7.24 38.07 18.76
N PRO A 461 8.54 37.72 18.85
CA PRO A 461 9.58 38.67 19.23
C PRO A 461 9.64 39.90 18.31
N ALA A 462 9.35 39.72 17.02
CA ALA A 462 9.32 40.80 16.04
C ALA A 462 8.29 41.88 16.43
N LEU A 463 7.05 41.48 16.70
CA LEU A 463 5.98 42.41 17.06
C LEU A 463 6.24 43.05 18.43
N LYS A 464 6.73 42.28 19.42
CA LYS A 464 7.11 42.81 20.74
C LYS A 464 8.23 43.85 20.68
N ASN A 465 9.23 43.64 19.84
CA ASN A 465 10.34 44.59 19.68
C ASN A 465 9.89 45.86 18.95
N LEU A 466 9.01 45.70 17.96
CA LEU A 466 8.42 46.83 17.25
C LEU A 466 7.57 47.69 18.19
N GLU A 467 6.72 47.07 19.01
CA GLU A 467 5.93 47.75 20.03
C GLU A 467 6.82 48.61 20.96
N LYS A 468 7.89 48.02 21.51
CA LYS A 468 8.85 48.74 22.36
C LYS A 468 9.50 49.93 21.65
N SER A 469 9.84 49.76 20.38
CA SER A 469 10.48 50.81 19.58
C SER A 469 9.52 51.96 19.30
N LEU A 470 8.26 51.66 18.97
CA LEU A 470 7.21 52.65 18.75
C LEU A 470 6.89 53.43 20.05
N ARG A 471 6.80 52.74 21.19
CA ARG A 471 6.60 53.38 22.50
C ARG A 471 7.74 54.35 22.85
N ALA A 472 8.98 53.99 22.52
CA ALA A 472 10.13 54.86 22.75
C ALA A 472 10.16 56.10 21.82
N ALA A 473 9.55 55.99 20.63
CA ALA A 473 9.45 57.08 19.66
C ALA A 473 8.30 58.06 19.94
N THR A 474 7.25 57.63 20.65
CA THR A 474 6.19 58.53 21.14
C THR A 474 6.70 59.38 22.30
N PRO A 475 6.72 60.72 22.18
CA PRO A 475 7.08 61.58 23.30
C PRO A 475 6.05 61.41 24.42
N SER A 476 6.53 61.10 25.62
CA SER A 476 5.75 61.19 26.86
C SER A 476 5.32 62.65 27.04
N GLN A 477 4.02 62.92 26.92
CA GLN A 477 3.44 64.18 27.37
C GLN A 477 3.32 64.19 28.89
#